data_AF-A0A968UGU7-F1
#
_entry.id   AF-A0A968UGU7-F1
#
_cell.length_a   1.000
_cell.length_b   1.000
_cell.length_c   1.000
_cell.angle_alpha   90.00
_cell.angle_beta   90.00
_cell.angle_gamma   90.00
#
_symmetry.space_group_name_H-M   'P 1'
#
loop_
_entity.id
_entity.type
_entity.pdbx_description
1 polymer ?
#
loop_
_entity_poly.entity_id
_entity_poly.type
_entity_poly.pdbx_seq_one_letter_code
_entity_poly.pdbx_strand_id
1 'polypeptide(L)'
;MAPIHENLPDYESRLLTALAYFLGRDSEAQARACLCMYLRQAEPRIMAQVNYYAYQFSQATGQTVGGYEFLELLVHSPDLVSQALPNLGRVHASNATDVFDGHEE
;
A
#
# COMPACT_ATOMS: atom_id res chain seq x y z
N MET A 1 16.20 5.17 4.24
CA MET A 1 15.10 4.26 4.59
C MET A 1 15.72 3.09 5.34
N ALA A 2 15.20 2.75 6.52
CA ALA A 2 15.56 1.49 7.16
C ALA A 2 15.14 0.34 6.24
N PRO A 3 15.92 -0.76 6.19
CA PRO A 3 15.58 -1.90 5.36
C PRO A 3 14.27 -2.56 5.83
N ILE A 4 13.50 -3.12 4.89
CA ILE A 4 12.12 -3.59 5.14
C ILE A 4 12.07 -4.64 6.25
N HIS A 5 13.14 -5.43 6.42
CA HIS A 5 13.21 -6.49 7.41
C HIS A 5 13.43 -6.01 8.86
N GLU A 6 13.87 -4.77 9.10
CA GLU A 6 14.13 -4.26 10.46
C GLU A 6 12.86 -3.98 11.27
N ASN A 7 11.70 -3.84 10.60
CA ASN A 7 10.41 -3.53 11.23
C ASN A 7 9.38 -4.65 11.07
N LEU A 8 9.81 -5.87 10.71
CA LEU A 8 8.92 -7.02 10.63
C LEU A 8 8.77 -7.66 12.01
N PRO A 9 7.57 -8.18 12.37
CA PRO A 9 7.45 -9.01 13.54
C PRO A 9 8.34 -10.26 13.44
N ASP A 10 8.70 -10.79 14.60
CA ASP A 10 9.75 -11.79 14.78
C ASP A 10 9.53 -13.05 13.93
N TYR A 11 8.28 -13.49 13.83
CA TYR A 11 7.91 -14.68 13.07
C TYR A 11 8.09 -14.47 11.55
N GLU A 12 7.60 -13.35 11.02
CA GLU A 12 7.70 -12.96 9.62
C GLU A 12 9.16 -12.76 9.21
N SER A 13 9.99 -12.18 10.08
CA SER A 13 11.43 -12.04 9.86
C SER A 13 12.13 -13.40 9.70
N ARG A 14 11.77 -14.40 10.52
CA ARG A 14 12.28 -15.77 10.42
C ARG A 14 11.82 -16.46 9.13
N LEU A 15 10.55 -16.31 8.76
CA LEU A 15 10.00 -16.86 7.53
C LEU A 15 10.67 -16.24 6.28
N LEU A 16 10.83 -14.92 6.25
CA LEU A 16 11.51 -14.22 5.16
C LEU A 16 12.95 -14.69 5.02
N THR A 17 13.67 -14.80 6.13
CA THR A 17 15.06 -15.30 6.17
C THR A 17 15.16 -16.71 5.60
N ALA A 18 14.30 -17.63 6.04
CA ALA A 18 14.28 -19.00 5.53
C ALA A 18 13.99 -19.06 4.02
N LEU A 19 13.00 -18.30 3.57
CA LEU A 19 12.63 -18.25 2.15
C LEU A 19 13.76 -17.66 1.28
N ALA A 20 14.39 -16.59 1.74
CA ALA A 20 15.54 -15.98 1.06
C ALA A 20 16.71 -16.98 0.94
N TYR A 21 17.02 -17.69 2.03
CA TYR A 21 18.05 -18.72 2.06
C TYR A 21 17.79 -19.85 1.03
N PHE A 22 16.59 -20.44 1.04
CA PHE A 22 16.27 -21.53 0.11
C PHE A 22 16.26 -21.11 -1.36
N LEU A 23 15.98 -19.83 -1.64
CA LEU A 23 15.99 -19.27 -2.99
C LEU A 23 17.35 -18.69 -3.40
N GLY A 24 18.35 -18.68 -2.51
CA GLY A 24 19.66 -18.09 -2.76
C GLY A 24 19.61 -16.59 -3.02
N ARG A 25 18.70 -15.88 -2.36
CA ARG A 25 18.46 -14.44 -2.53
C ARG A 25 18.87 -13.67 -1.30
N ASP A 26 19.24 -12.41 -1.53
CA ASP A 26 19.31 -11.40 -0.47
C ASP A 26 17.91 -11.19 0.15
N SER A 27 17.85 -11.09 1.48
CA SER A 27 16.59 -10.99 2.23
C SER A 27 15.77 -9.76 1.82
N GLU A 28 16.42 -8.64 1.53
CA GLU A 28 15.74 -7.41 1.09
C GLU A 28 15.20 -7.57 -0.33
N ALA A 29 15.96 -8.20 -1.23
CA ALA A 29 15.47 -8.55 -2.56
C ALA A 29 14.26 -9.51 -2.50
N GLN A 30 14.28 -10.47 -1.57
CA GLN A 30 13.16 -11.38 -1.38
C GLN A 30 11.94 -10.68 -0.76
N ALA A 31 12.12 -9.75 0.18
CA ALA A 31 11.05 -8.93 0.74
C ALA A 31 10.33 -8.13 -0.36
N ARG A 32 11.09 -7.47 -1.23
CA ARG A 32 10.53 -6.76 -2.40
C ARG A 32 9.79 -7.72 -3.33
N ALA A 33 10.32 -8.92 -3.57
CA ALA A 33 9.65 -9.91 -4.42
C ALA A 33 8.31 -10.37 -3.82
N CYS A 34 8.26 -10.63 -2.51
CA CYS A 34 7.04 -10.96 -1.78
C CYS A 34 6.01 -9.83 -1.86
N LEU A 35 6.42 -8.58 -1.65
CA LEU A 35 5.53 -7.42 -1.76
C LEU A 35 4.97 -7.27 -3.18
N CYS A 36 5.82 -7.34 -4.21
CA CYS A 36 5.38 -7.28 -5.60
C CYS A 36 4.40 -8.39 -5.96
N MET A 37 4.64 -9.61 -5.47
CA MET A 37 3.73 -10.74 -5.68
C MET A 37 2.37 -10.47 -5.02
N TYR A 38 2.37 -10.05 -3.75
CA TYR A 38 1.15 -9.75 -3.02
C TYR A 38 0.35 -8.62 -3.69
N LEU A 39 1.00 -7.53 -4.08
CA LEU A 39 0.35 -6.40 -4.77
C LEU A 39 -0.30 -6.84 -6.08
N ARG A 40 0.35 -7.70 -6.87
CA ARG A 40 -0.25 -8.25 -8.10
C ARG A 40 -1.44 -9.17 -7.82
N GLN A 41 -1.35 -10.00 -6.80
CA GLN A 41 -2.46 -10.87 -6.40
C GLN A 41 -3.65 -10.07 -5.85
N ALA A 42 -3.37 -8.97 -5.16
CA ALA A 42 -4.38 -8.07 -4.59
C ALA A 42 -4.91 -7.04 -5.59
N GLU A 43 -4.33 -6.92 -6.79
CA GLU A 43 -4.64 -5.88 -7.78
C GLU A 43 -6.14 -5.74 -8.05
N PRO A 44 -6.94 -6.80 -8.25
CA PRO A 44 -8.36 -6.64 -8.54
C PRO A 44 -9.13 -5.97 -7.41
N ARG A 45 -8.78 -6.28 -6.15
CA ARG A 45 -9.38 -5.70 -4.96
C ARG A 45 -8.95 -4.23 -4.80
N ILE A 46 -7.67 -3.94 -5.02
CA ILE A 46 -7.13 -2.58 -4.95
C ILE A 46 -7.81 -1.72 -6.03
N MET A 47 -7.82 -2.18 -7.28
CA MET A 47 -8.41 -1.45 -8.39
C MET A 47 -9.92 -1.29 -8.27
N ALA A 48 -10.65 -2.23 -7.64
CA ALA A 48 -12.06 -2.01 -7.33
C ALA A 48 -12.28 -0.76 -6.45
N GLN A 49 -11.46 -0.58 -5.43
CA GLN A 49 -11.52 0.60 -4.55
C GLN A 49 -11.04 1.86 -5.27
N VAL A 50 -9.98 1.78 -6.07
CA VAL A 50 -9.50 2.88 -6.92
C VAL A 50 -10.61 3.33 -7.87
N ASN A 51 -11.29 2.40 -8.56
CA ASN A 51 -12.38 2.71 -9.48
C ASN A 51 -13.57 3.37 -8.77
N TYR A 52 -13.92 2.91 -7.57
CA TYR A 52 -14.96 3.55 -6.76
C TYR A 52 -14.62 5.02 -6.47
N TYR A 53 -13.40 5.30 -6.03
CA TYR A 53 -12.99 6.67 -5.73
C TYR A 53 -12.74 7.51 -6.98
N ALA A 54 -12.32 6.92 -8.09
CA ALA A 54 -12.24 7.60 -9.38
C ALA A 54 -13.63 8.11 -9.82
N TYR A 55 -14.67 7.29 -9.64
CA TYR A 55 -16.05 7.70 -9.88
C TYR A 55 -16.47 8.84 -8.94
N GLN A 56 -16.18 8.75 -7.64
CA GLN A 56 -16.50 9.83 -6.70
C GLN A 56 -15.77 11.14 -7.04
N PHE A 57 -14.48 11.06 -7.37
CA PHE A 57 -13.68 12.19 -7.82
C PHE A 57 -14.28 12.83 -9.07
N SER A 58 -14.73 12.00 -10.02
CA SER A 58 -15.39 12.47 -11.23
C SER A 58 -16.67 13.26 -10.94
N GLN A 59 -17.47 12.77 -9.99
CA GLN A 59 -18.68 13.48 -9.56
C GLN A 59 -18.38 14.79 -8.83
N ALA A 60 -17.32 14.82 -8.01
CA ALA A 60 -16.93 16.01 -7.25
C ALA A 60 -16.36 17.12 -8.15
N THR A 61 -15.64 16.75 -9.21
CA THR A 61 -14.92 17.68 -10.08
C THR A 61 -15.64 17.98 -11.40
N GLY A 62 -16.60 17.15 -11.79
CA GLY A 62 -17.25 17.21 -13.10
C GLY A 62 -16.37 16.70 -14.26
N GLN A 63 -15.16 16.22 -13.99
CA GLN A 63 -14.27 15.63 -14.98
C GLN A 63 -14.31 14.10 -14.86
N THR A 64 -14.64 13.41 -15.95
CA THR A 64 -14.56 11.94 -15.98
C THR A 64 -13.11 11.49 -15.85
N VAL A 65 -12.81 10.72 -14.80
CA VAL A 65 -11.49 10.14 -14.52
C VAL A 65 -11.61 8.62 -14.41
N GLY A 66 -10.80 7.89 -15.17
CA GLY A 66 -10.74 6.43 -15.13
C GLY A 66 -9.91 5.90 -13.95
N GLY A 67 -10.04 4.62 -13.59
CA GLY A 67 -9.31 4.03 -12.46
C GLY A 67 -7.79 4.18 -12.54
N TYR A 68 -7.18 3.88 -13.69
CA TYR A 68 -5.73 4.03 -13.87
C TYR A 68 -5.28 5.50 -13.81
N GLU A 69 -6.05 6.40 -14.38
CA GLU A 69 -5.77 7.84 -14.30
C GLU A 69 -5.86 8.34 -12.85
N PHE A 70 -6.86 7.86 -12.10
CA PHE A 70 -6.98 8.15 -10.68
C PHE A 70 -5.83 7.56 -9.85
N LEU A 71 -5.35 6.36 -10.20
CA LEU A 71 -4.17 5.77 -9.58
C LEU A 71 -2.93 6.66 -9.79
N GLU A 72 -2.71 7.15 -11.00
CA GLU A 72 -1.63 8.09 -11.31
C GLU A 72 -1.79 9.41 -10.54
N LEU A 73 -3.02 9.93 -10.43
CA LEU A 73 -3.31 11.12 -9.61
C LEU A 73 -2.97 10.92 -8.13
N LEU A 74 -3.24 9.74 -7.56
CA LEU A 74 -2.84 9.43 -6.17
C LEU A 74 -1.32 9.45 -5.99
N VAL A 75 -0.56 8.98 -6.99
CA VAL A 75 0.90 8.94 -6.94
C VAL A 75 1.52 10.33 -7.13
N HIS A 76 0.98 11.12 -8.06
CA HIS A 76 1.60 12.37 -8.48
C HIS A 76 0.96 13.63 -7.88
N SER A 77 -0.27 13.56 -7.38
CA SER A 77 -1.02 14.72 -6.87
C SER A 77 -2.03 14.34 -5.76
N PRO A 78 -1.59 13.68 -4.67
CA PRO A 78 -2.48 13.24 -3.59
C PRO A 78 -3.24 14.37 -2.88
N ASP A 79 -2.68 15.58 -2.87
CA ASP A 79 -3.34 16.76 -2.29
C ASP A 79 -4.59 17.18 -3.08
N LEU A 80 -4.55 17.07 -4.41
CA LEU A 80 -5.73 17.33 -5.26
C LEU A 80 -6.84 16.35 -4.95
N VAL A 81 -6.50 15.07 -4.77
CA VAL A 81 -7.47 14.04 -4.39
C VAL A 81 -8.05 14.34 -3.00
N SER A 82 -7.22 14.74 -2.05
CA SER A 82 -7.66 15.07 -0.69
C SER A 82 -8.56 16.31 -0.64
N GLN A 83 -8.33 17.30 -1.51
CA GLN A 83 -9.19 18.49 -1.63
C GLN A 83 -10.54 18.15 -2.28
N ALA A 84 -10.53 17.34 -3.34
CA ALA A 84 -11.75 16.92 -4.03
C ALA A 84 -12.59 15.96 -3.19
N LEU A 85 -11.94 15.12 -2.38
CA LEU A 85 -12.57 14.10 -1.53
C LEU A 85 -12.13 14.27 -0.06
N PRO A 86 -12.58 15.34 0.63
CA PRO A 86 -12.11 15.67 1.99
C PRO A 86 -12.53 14.64 3.04
N ASN A 87 -13.59 13.88 2.77
CA ASN A 87 -14.09 12.82 3.64
C ASN A 87 -13.74 11.42 3.12
N LEU A 88 -12.62 11.28 2.38
CA LEU A 88 -12.11 9.97 2.00
C LEU A 88 -11.92 9.16 3.30
N GLY A 89 -12.65 8.06 3.47
CA GLY A 89 -12.72 7.28 4.71
C GLY A 89 -11.42 6.55 5.02
N ARG A 90 -10.34 7.28 5.29
CA ARG A 90 -9.05 6.75 5.70
C ARG A 90 -9.23 6.09 7.06
N VAL A 91 -8.96 4.78 7.11
CA VAL A 91 -9.19 3.94 8.29
C VAL A 91 -8.18 4.25 9.40
N HIS A 92 -6.95 4.60 9.02
CA HIS A 92 -5.91 4.99 9.95
C HIS A 92 -5.75 6.51 9.98
N ALA A 93 -5.87 7.09 11.17
CA ALA A 93 -5.52 8.48 11.40
C ALA A 93 -3.98 8.62 11.37
N SER A 94 -3.49 9.75 10.87
CA SER A 94 -2.04 10.03 10.74
C SER A 94 -1.30 10.10 12.08
N ASN A 95 -2.02 10.08 13.21
CA ASN A 95 -1.49 10.09 14.57
C ASN A 95 -1.76 8.78 15.33
N ALA A 96 -2.31 7.75 14.68
CA ALA A 96 -2.52 6.45 15.31
C ALA A 96 -1.25 5.61 15.22
N THR A 97 -0.86 5.00 16.34
CA THR A 97 0.20 3.98 16.39
C THR A 97 -0.18 2.83 15.46
N ASP A 98 0.74 2.44 14.58
CA ASP A 98 0.49 1.30 13.69
C ASP A 98 0.47 0.02 14.53
N VAL A 99 -0.30 -0.98 14.09
CA VAL A 99 -0.37 -2.28 14.76
C VAL A 99 0.99 -2.99 14.76
N PHE A 100 1.91 -2.59 13.89
CA PHE A 100 3.28 -3.10 13.84
C PHE A 100 4.29 -2.27 14.65
N ASP A 101 3.91 -1.11 15.19
CA ASP A 101 4.79 -0.27 16.03
C ASP A 101 4.92 -0.80 17.48
N GLY A 102 4.11 -1.81 17.85
CA GLY A 102 4.16 -2.46 19.16
C GLY A 102 5.23 -3.55 19.23
N HIS A 103 6.41 -3.23 19.77
CA HIS A 103 7.38 -4.21 20.23
C HIS A 103 7.03 -4.73 21.64
N GLU A 104 6.10 -5.67 21.77
CA GLU A 104 5.92 -6.55 22.95
C GLU A 104 5.30 -7.86 22.39
N GLU A 105 5.87 -9.07 22.49
CA GLU A 105 6.76 -9.75 23.45
C GLU A 105 7.78 -10.67 22.75
#